data_AF-A0A661XGT4-F1
#
_entry.id   AF-A0A661XGT4-F1
#
_cell.length_a   1.000
_cell.length_b   1.000
_cell.length_c   1.000
_cell.angle_alpha   90.00
_cell.angle_beta   90.00
_cell.angle_gamma   90.00
#
_symmetry.space_group_name_H-M   'P 1'
#
loop_
_entity.id
_entity.type
_entity.pdbx_description
1 polymer ?
#
loop_
_entity_poly.entity_id
_entity_poly.type
_entity_poly.pdbx_seq_one_letter_code
_entity_poly.pdbx_strand_id
1 'polypeptide(L)'
;MNYAEMLLRFLAGGTVVVVVTLLAKTRYPMLAGIMMLFPAVTLVGYYFVGPTVDATQLQAITKFSMYALSTTFVFLVAFYYAQRVLDIPTSLILSVVAWVVSAGVLVGVTYGVRT
;
A
#
# COMPACT_ATOMS: atom_id res chain seq x y z
N MET A 1 -0.74 23.74 -1.88
CA MET A 1 -0.72 22.69 -2.93
C MET A 1 -1.39 23.28 -4.17
N ASN A 2 -0.73 23.29 -5.32
CA ASN A 2 -1.27 23.91 -6.53
C ASN A 2 -2.26 22.96 -7.23
N TYR A 3 -3.29 23.48 -7.90
CA TYR A 3 -4.27 22.69 -8.64
C TYR A 3 -3.64 21.77 -9.69
N ALA A 4 -2.59 22.21 -10.37
CA ALA A 4 -1.85 21.39 -11.34
C ALA A 4 -1.23 20.13 -10.68
N GLU A 5 -0.76 20.26 -9.45
CA GLU A 5 -0.16 19.18 -8.69
C GLU A 5 -1.21 18.16 -8.22
N MET A 6 -2.39 18.64 -7.81
CA MET A 6 -3.53 17.79 -7.50
C MET A 6 -3.98 16.98 -8.72
N LEU A 7 -4.07 17.63 -9.88
CA LEU A 7 -4.51 17.01 -11.13
C LEU A 7 -3.53 15.90 -11.58
N LEU A 8 -2.21 16.16 -11.51
CA LEU A 8 -1.19 15.18 -11.85
C LEU A 8 -1.25 13.94 -10.96
N ARG A 9 -1.42 14.12 -9.65
CA ARG A 9 -1.53 13.00 -8.70
C ARG A 9 -2.81 12.18 -8.94
N PHE A 10 -3.92 12.85 -9.24
CA PHE A 10 -5.17 12.18 -9.60
C PHE A 10 -5.04 11.36 -10.88
N LEU A 11 -4.48 11.95 -11.95
CA LEU A 11 -4.26 11.25 -13.22
C LEU A 11 -3.30 10.07 -13.08
N ALA A 12 -2.22 10.22 -12.30
CA ALA A 12 -1.29 9.12 -12.02
C ALA A 12 -2.00 7.95 -11.32
N GLY A 13 -2.77 8.25 -10.26
CA GLY A 13 -3.56 7.22 -9.56
C GLY A 13 -4.60 6.55 -10.45
N GLY A 14 -5.38 7.35 -11.20
CA GLY A 14 -6.39 6.85 -12.13
C GLY A 14 -5.79 5.98 -13.24
N THR A 15 -4.61 6.35 -13.76
CA THR A 15 -3.90 5.58 -14.77
C THR A 15 -3.52 4.20 -14.25
N VAL A 16 -3.02 4.10 -13.01
CA VAL A 16 -2.70 2.80 -12.39
C VAL A 16 -3.95 1.92 -12.27
N VAL A 17 -5.08 2.48 -11.84
CA VAL A 17 -6.35 1.74 -11.74
C VAL A 17 -6.81 1.23 -13.11
N VAL A 18 -6.71 2.06 -14.15
CA VAL A 18 -7.04 1.66 -15.53
C VAL A 18 -6.12 0.53 -16.01
N VAL A 19 -4.80 0.66 -15.80
CA VAL A 19 -3.83 -0.38 -16.19
C VAL A 19 -4.11 -1.72 -15.50
N VAL A 20 -4.37 -1.70 -14.19
CA VAL A 20 -4.75 -2.91 -13.42
C VAL A 20 -6.01 -3.54 -14.02
N THR A 21 -7.03 -2.73 -14.32
CA THR A 21 -8.30 -3.21 -14.89
C THR A 21 -8.12 -3.80 -16.29
N LEU A 22 -7.26 -3.21 -17.11
CA LEU A 22 -6.93 -3.73 -18.44
C LEU A 22 -6.16 -5.05 -18.33
N LEU A 23 -5.13 -5.11 -17.48
CA LEU A 23 -4.33 -6.32 -17.27
C LEU A 23 -5.15 -7.49 -16.75
N ALA A 24 -6.12 -7.23 -15.87
CA ALA A 24 -7.02 -8.25 -15.34
C ALA A 24 -7.90 -8.91 -16.42
N LYS A 25 -8.08 -8.26 -17.58
CA LYS A 25 -8.85 -8.79 -18.72
C LYS A 25 -7.99 -9.44 -19.80
N THR A 26 -6.66 -9.44 -19.64
CA THR A 26 -5.73 -10.05 -20.62
C THR A 26 -5.60 -11.56 -20.41
N ARG A 27 -4.81 -12.22 -21.28
CA ARG A 27 -4.41 -13.63 -21.11
C ARG A 27 -3.55 -13.89 -19.85
N TYR A 28 -3.05 -12.85 -19.19
CA TYR A 28 -2.18 -12.93 -18.02
C TYR A 28 -2.72 -12.10 -16.84
N PRO A 29 -3.89 -12.46 -16.28
CA PRO A 29 -4.53 -11.68 -15.22
C PRO A 29 -3.67 -11.55 -13.94
N MET A 30 -2.72 -12.47 -13.71
CA MET A 30 -1.77 -12.40 -12.60
C MET A 30 -0.89 -11.14 -12.63
N LEU A 31 -0.66 -10.54 -13.80
CA LEU A 31 0.06 -9.26 -13.91
C LEU A 31 -0.69 -8.11 -13.24
N ALA A 32 -2.02 -8.18 -13.15
CA ALA A 32 -2.80 -7.22 -12.40
C ALA A 32 -2.44 -7.27 -10.91
N GLY A 33 -2.17 -8.45 -10.36
CA GLY A 33 -1.73 -8.61 -8.96
C GLY A 33 -0.37 -7.96 -8.69
N ILE A 34 0.58 -8.09 -9.62
CA ILE A 34 1.88 -7.39 -9.52
C ILE A 34 1.65 -5.87 -9.57
N MET A 35 0.82 -5.40 -10.50
CA MET A 35 0.52 -3.97 -10.62
C MET A 35 -0.27 -3.40 -9.44
N MET A 36 -1.14 -4.19 -8.79
CA MET A 36 -1.82 -3.81 -7.55
C MET A 36 -0.83 -3.55 -6.41
N LEU A 37 0.33 -4.22 -6.41
CA LEU A 37 1.38 -4.04 -5.41
C LEU A 37 2.45 -3.01 -5.82
N PHE A 38 2.27 -2.33 -6.96
CA PHE A 38 3.18 -1.27 -7.37
C PHE A 38 3.25 -0.18 -6.28
N PRO A 39 4.46 0.23 -5.83
CA PRO A 39 4.64 1.06 -4.64
C PRO A 39 4.39 2.55 -4.92
N ALA A 40 3.27 2.90 -5.57
CA ALA A 40 2.97 4.27 -5.99
C ALA A 40 2.97 5.26 -4.81
N VAL A 41 2.31 4.89 -3.70
CA VAL A 41 2.23 5.75 -2.50
C VAL A 41 3.61 5.95 -1.88
N THR A 42 4.44 4.91 -1.81
CA THR A 42 5.81 5.00 -1.29
C THR A 42 6.69 5.87 -2.18
N LEU A 43 6.62 5.69 -3.50
CA LEU A 43 7.36 6.49 -4.47
C LEU A 43 7.01 7.97 -4.35
N VAL A 44 5.72 8.29 -4.37
CA VAL A 44 5.22 9.66 -4.23
C VAL A 44 5.57 10.23 -2.85
N GLY A 45 5.43 9.42 -1.80
CA GLY A 45 5.79 9.79 -0.43
C GLY A 45 7.27 10.17 -0.32
N TYR A 46 8.19 9.38 -0.85
CA TYR A 46 9.62 9.69 -0.82
C TYR A 46 9.99 10.90 -1.67
N TYR A 47 9.33 11.10 -2.81
CA TYR A 47 9.53 12.29 -3.62
C TYR A 47 9.21 13.58 -2.85
N PHE A 48 8.12 13.58 -2.06
CA PHE A 48 7.70 14.76 -1.29
C PHE A 48 8.37 14.89 0.08
N VAL A 49 8.61 13.77 0.78
CA VAL A 49 9.20 13.76 2.12
C VAL A 49 10.72 13.84 2.06
N GLY A 50 11.35 13.26 1.04
CA GLY A 50 12.81 13.20 0.90
C GLY A 50 13.52 14.55 1.06
N PRO A 51 13.04 15.66 0.45
CA PRO A 51 13.64 16.97 0.64
C PRO A 51 13.42 17.60 2.03
N THR A 52 12.49 17.08 2.83
CA THR A 52 12.11 17.66 4.14
C THR A 52 12.84 17.02 5.33
N VAL A 53 13.56 15.93 5.11
CA VAL A 53 14.25 15.14 6.14
C VAL A 53 15.70 14.89 5.75
N ASP A 54 16.58 14.65 6.72
CA ASP A 54 17.96 14.26 6.41
C ASP A 54 18.04 12.80 5.90
N ALA A 55 19.20 12.45 5.33
CA ALA A 55 19.42 11.14 4.74
C ALA A 55 19.29 9.98 5.75
N THR A 56 19.67 10.20 7.02
CA THR A 56 19.57 9.18 8.08
C THR A 56 18.11 8.93 8.43
N GLN A 57 17.33 10.00 8.55
CA GLN A 57 15.90 9.91 8.80
C GLN A 57 15.16 9.24 7.63
N LEU A 58 15.50 9.59 6.38
CA LEU A 58 14.92 8.94 5.20
C LEU A 58 15.24 7.44 5.13
N GLN A 59 16.48 7.04 5.46
CA GLN A 59 16.85 5.63 5.57
C GLN A 59 16.07 4.90 6.68
N ALA A 60 15.84 5.54 7.82
CA ALA A 60 15.03 4.97 8.90
C ALA A 60 13.56 4.75 8.47
N ILE A 61 12.96 5.73 7.79
CA ILE A 61 11.61 5.63 7.20
C ILE A 61 11.57 4.49 6.17
N THR A 62 12.60 4.38 5.33
CA THR A 62 12.71 3.33 4.31
C THR A 62 12.81 1.95 4.95
N LYS A 63 13.67 1.79 5.95
CA LYS A 63 13.81 0.55 6.72
C LYS A 63 12.50 0.16 7.41
N PHE A 64 11.79 1.11 8.00
CA PHE A 64 10.47 0.85 8.58
C PHE A 64 9.45 0.42 7.51
N SER A 65 9.48 1.06 6.34
CA SER A 65 8.62 0.71 5.20
C SER A 65 8.86 -0.72 4.71
N MET A 66 10.09 -1.24 4.78
CA MET A 66 10.39 -2.64 4.46
C MET A 66 9.68 -3.61 5.43
N TYR A 67 9.70 -3.33 6.73
CA TYR A 67 8.96 -4.13 7.71
C TYR A 67 7.45 -3.99 7.54
N ALA A 68 6.98 -2.81 7.13
CA ALA A 68 5.57 -2.55 6.87
C ALA A 68 4.98 -3.36 5.71
N LEU A 69 5.80 -3.96 4.83
CA LEU A 69 5.31 -4.89 3.81
C LEU A 69 4.55 -6.09 4.42
N SER A 70 4.88 -6.47 5.66
CA SER A 70 4.17 -7.51 6.40
C SER A 70 2.69 -7.19 6.61
N THR A 71 2.32 -5.91 6.79
CA THR A 71 0.92 -5.50 7.00
C THR A 71 0.12 -5.69 5.71
N THR A 72 0.70 -5.33 4.56
CA THR A 72 0.12 -5.60 3.24
C THR A 72 -0.02 -7.10 2.98
N PHE A 73 0.95 -7.92 3.41
CA PHE A 73 0.82 -9.37 3.30
C PHE A 73 -0.35 -9.92 4.12
N VAL A 74 -0.54 -9.44 5.35
CA VAL A 74 -1.70 -9.78 6.18
C VAL A 74 -3.03 -9.39 5.51
N PHE A 75 -3.09 -8.20 4.91
CA PHE A 75 -4.24 -7.77 4.10
C PHE A 75 -4.55 -8.77 2.98
N LEU A 76 -3.54 -9.16 2.20
CA LEU A 76 -3.72 -10.09 1.07
C LEU A 76 -4.20 -11.47 1.53
N VAL A 77 -3.64 -11.98 2.62
CA VAL A 77 -4.06 -13.26 3.22
C VAL A 77 -5.51 -13.18 3.68
N ALA A 78 -5.88 -12.13 4.42
CA ALA A 78 -7.24 -11.91 4.86
C ALA A 78 -8.21 -11.84 3.67
N PHE A 79 -7.88 -11.06 2.64
CA PHE A 79 -8.72 -10.90 1.46
C PHE A 79 -8.87 -12.21 0.68
N TYR A 80 -7.78 -12.96 0.53
CA TYR A 80 -7.76 -14.23 -0.17
C TYR A 80 -8.68 -15.29 0.45
N TYR A 81 -8.76 -15.33 1.78
CA TYR A 81 -9.67 -16.25 2.49
C TYR A 81 -11.09 -15.69 2.60
N ALA A 82 -11.25 -14.38 2.82
CA ALA A 82 -12.55 -13.73 2.96
C ALA A 82 -13.42 -13.88 1.71
N GLN A 83 -12.83 -13.72 0.51
CA GLN A 83 -13.55 -13.87 -0.78
C GLN A 83 -14.19 -15.25 -0.99
N ARG A 84 -13.79 -16.28 -0.20
CA ARG A 84 -14.38 -17.63 -0.29
C ARG A 84 -15.76 -17.72 0.35
N VAL A 85 -16.06 -16.80 1.28
CA VAL A 85 -17.24 -16.87 2.17
C VAL A 85 -18.03 -15.56 2.23
N LEU A 86 -17.43 -14.42 1.87
CA LEU A 86 -18.03 -13.10 1.90
C LEU A 86 -18.04 -12.48 0.48
N ASP A 87 -18.91 -11.51 0.26
CA ASP A 87 -18.90 -10.67 -0.92
C ASP A 87 -17.66 -9.74 -0.95
N ILE A 88 -17.35 -9.16 -2.11
CA ILE A 88 -16.12 -8.37 -2.32
C ILE A 88 -16.06 -7.13 -1.41
N PRO A 89 -17.10 -6.28 -1.29
CA PRO A 89 -17.08 -5.14 -0.38
C PRO A 89 -16.77 -5.53 1.08
N THR A 90 -17.46 -6.54 1.61
CA THR A 90 -17.25 -7.01 2.99
C THR A 90 -15.86 -7.61 3.18
N SER A 91 -15.37 -8.37 2.18
CA SER A 91 -14.01 -8.92 2.18
C SER A 91 -12.95 -7.82 2.24
N LEU A 92 -13.13 -6.72 1.48
CA LEU A 92 -12.22 -5.57 1.52
C LEU A 92 -12.21 -4.90 2.89
N ILE A 93 -13.38 -4.63 3.49
CA ILE A 93 -13.49 -4.01 4.81
C ILE A 93 -12.79 -4.86 5.87
N LEU A 94 -13.07 -6.17 5.90
CA LEU A 94 -12.43 -7.09 6.85
C LEU A 94 -10.91 -7.11 6.68
N SER A 95 -10.44 -7.09 5.44
CA SER A 95 -8.99 -7.10 5.14
C SER A 95 -8.31 -5.80 5.55
N VAL A 96 -8.98 -4.65 5.39
CA VAL A 96 -8.50 -3.36 5.92
C VAL A 96 -8.41 -3.41 7.45
N VAL A 97 -9.39 -4.01 8.15
CA VAL A 97 -9.31 -4.18 9.60
C VAL A 97 -8.09 -5.03 9.99
N ALA A 98 -7.87 -6.16 9.31
CA ALA A 98 -6.69 -7.00 9.54
C ALA A 98 -5.37 -6.24 9.29
N TRP A 99 -5.32 -5.41 8.25
CA TRP A 99 -4.20 -4.52 7.97
C TRP A 99 -3.95 -3.53 9.12
N VAL A 100 -4.99 -2.85 9.62
CA VAL A 100 -4.89 -1.88 10.73
C VAL A 100 -4.38 -2.55 12.00
N VAL A 101 -4.90 -3.75 12.33
CA VAL A 101 -4.42 -4.53 13.48
C VAL A 101 -2.94 -4.88 13.32
N SER A 102 -2.54 -5.39 12.14
CA SER A 102 -1.14 -5.73 11.86
C SER A 102 -0.22 -4.52 11.93
N ALA A 103 -0.65 -3.36 11.41
CA ALA A 103 0.09 -2.11 11.50
C ALA A 103 0.24 -1.65 12.96
N GLY A 104 -0.82 -1.75 13.76
CA GLY A 104 -0.77 -1.48 15.20
C GLY A 104 0.24 -2.36 15.93
N VAL A 105 0.26 -3.66 15.64
CA VAL A 105 1.25 -4.60 16.20
C VAL A 105 2.66 -4.22 15.77
N LEU A 106 2.90 -3.92 14.48
CA LEU A 106 4.23 -3.54 13.99
C LEU A 106 4.74 -2.27 14.67
N VAL A 107 3.89 -1.24 14.81
CA VAL A 107 4.22 0.00 15.52
C VAL A 107 4.49 -0.31 16.99
N GLY A 108 3.63 -1.08 17.66
CA GLY A 108 3.81 -1.47 19.06
C GLY A 108 5.12 -2.22 19.31
N VAL A 109 5.49 -3.17 18.45
CA VAL A 109 6.76 -3.89 18.55
C VAL A 109 7.95 -2.97 18.28
N THR A 110 7.84 -2.06 17.32
CA THR A 110 8.97 -1.19 16.93
C THR A 110 9.24 -0.09 17.96
N TYR A 111 8.19 0.52 18.50
CA TYR A 111 8.31 1.66 19.41
C TYR A 111 8.16 1.27 20.89
N GLY A 112 7.41 0.21 21.21
CA GLY A 112 7.26 -0.29 22.59
C GLY A 112 8.45 -1.09 23.11
N VAL A 113 9.36 -1.56 22.25
CA VAL A 113 10.63 -2.17 22.65
C VAL A 113 11.72 -1.11 22.96
N ARG A 114 11.47 0.16 22.65
CA ARG A 114 12.43 1.27 22.79
C ARG A 114 12.18 2.17 24.01
N THR A 115 11.20 1.84 24.85
CA THR A 115 10.94 2.46 26.17
C THR A 115 11.32 1.51 27.28
#